data_AF-A0A5N5SPS0-F1
#
_entry.id   AF-A0A5N5SPS0-F1
#
_cell.length_a   1.000
_cell.length_b   1.000
_cell.length_c   1.000
_cell.angle_alpha   90.00
_cell.angle_beta   90.00
_cell.angle_gamma   90.00
#
_symmetry.space_group_name_H-M   'P 1'
#
loop_
_entity.id
_entity.type
_entity.pdbx_description
1 polymer ?
#
loop_
_entity_poly.entity_id
_entity_poly.type
_entity_poly.pdbx_seq_one_letter_code
_entity_poly.pdbx_strand_id
1 'polypeptide(L)'
;MSSSEKREAFRTSLALKKRRMELNSLWCDTLYKLSLANHYRDCVIWLPQNMDFRGRTYPVPPHLTHVSADVFRSILCFAHGKKLGKEGIFWLKLHVVNLTGKMKKKSIEDRLKFCEEIMEEIFDSAKNPLNGNKWWAESDEPWQTLAACKDVS
;
A
#
# COMPACT_ATOMS: atom_id res chain seq x y z
N MET A 1 -20.69 29.77 -31.25
CA MET A 1 -20.23 29.64 -29.85
C MET A 1 -20.21 30.99 -29.17
N SER A 2 -20.93 31.13 -28.06
CA SER A 2 -20.95 32.33 -27.22
C SER A 2 -19.58 32.58 -26.56
N SER A 3 -19.33 33.81 -26.11
CA SER A 3 -18.10 34.15 -25.36
C SER A 3 -17.96 33.31 -24.09
N SER A 4 -19.08 33.00 -23.43
CA SER A 4 -19.14 32.14 -22.25
C SER A 4 -18.72 30.70 -22.58
N GLU A 5 -19.27 30.13 -23.65
CA GLU A 5 -18.93 28.77 -24.12
C GLU A 5 -17.44 28.65 -24.50
N LYS A 6 -16.86 29.67 -25.13
CA LYS A 6 -15.42 29.70 -25.45
C LYS A 6 -14.56 29.71 -24.17
N ARG A 7 -14.96 30.48 -23.16
CA ARG A 7 -14.24 30.55 -21.87
C ARG A 7 -14.33 29.24 -21.10
N GLU A 8 -15.50 28.60 -21.10
CA GLU A 8 -15.71 27.30 -20.49
C GLU A 8 -14.91 26.21 -21.19
N ALA A 9 -14.98 26.14 -22.53
CA ALA A 9 -14.19 25.20 -23.33
C ALA A 9 -12.68 25.36 -23.07
N PHE A 10 -12.19 26.60 -22.95
CA PHE A 10 -10.79 26.86 -22.60
C PHE A 10 -10.43 26.33 -21.20
N ARG A 11 -11.27 26.57 -20.18
CA ARG A 11 -11.06 26.05 -18.82
C ARG A 11 -11.04 24.53 -18.79
N THR A 12 -11.99 23.89 -19.49
CA THR A 12 -12.06 22.43 -19.60
C THR A 12 -10.81 21.87 -20.28
N SER A 13 -10.36 22.48 -21.39
CA SER A 13 -9.11 22.09 -22.06
C SER A 13 -7.90 22.18 -21.13
N LEU A 14 -7.80 23.26 -20.34
CA LEU A 14 -6.72 23.41 -19.37
C LEU A 14 -6.77 22.34 -18.26
N ALA A 15 -7.96 22.05 -17.73
CA ALA A 15 -8.16 21.01 -16.73
C ALA A 15 -7.80 19.61 -17.26
N LEU A 16 -8.21 19.29 -18.49
CA LEU A 16 -7.86 18.03 -19.15
C LEU A 16 -6.35 17.92 -19.41
N LYS A 17 -5.70 19.01 -19.85
CA LYS A 17 -4.24 19.05 -20.04
C LYS A 17 -3.52 18.83 -18.70
N LYS A 18 -3.97 19.48 -17.63
CA LYS A 18 -3.42 19.27 -16.27
C LYS A 18 -3.56 17.81 -15.83
N ARG A 19 -4.77 17.25 -15.91
CA ARG A 19 -5.04 15.85 -15.53
C ARG A 19 -4.17 14.87 -16.33
N ARG A 20 -4.00 15.11 -17.63
CA ARG A 20 -3.12 14.29 -18.48
C ARG A 20 -1.68 14.32 -18.00
N MET A 21 -1.14 15.49 -17.67
CA MET A 21 0.24 15.61 -17.17
C MET A 21 0.42 14.94 -15.81
N GLU A 22 -0.55 15.10 -14.90
CA GLU A 22 -0.54 14.45 -13.58
C GLU A 22 -0.55 12.92 -13.71
N LEU A 23 -1.45 12.37 -14.55
CA LEU A 23 -1.51 10.93 -14.80
C LEU A 23 -0.23 10.40 -15.45
N ASN A 24 0.35 11.15 -16.40
CA ASN A 24 1.62 10.76 -17.02
C ASN A 24 2.77 10.72 -15.99
N SER A 25 2.83 11.70 -15.09
CA SER A 25 3.83 11.73 -14.02
C SER A 25 3.68 10.53 -13.08
N LEU A 26 2.46 10.22 -12.65
CA LEU A 26 2.17 9.07 -11.79
C LEU A 26 2.50 7.75 -12.48
N TRP A 27 2.20 7.64 -13.78
CA TRP A 27 2.50 6.46 -14.57
C TRP A 27 4.02 6.24 -14.68
N CYS A 28 4.79 7.27 -15.00
CA CYS A 28 6.25 7.18 -15.08
C CYS A 28 6.88 6.79 -13.73
N ASP A 29 6.45 7.42 -12.63
CA ASP A 29 6.94 7.10 -11.28
C ASP A 29 6.63 5.64 -10.90
N THR A 30 5.38 5.21 -11.14
CA THR A 30 4.94 3.85 -10.84
C THR A 30 5.67 2.82 -11.70
N LEU A 31 5.79 3.06 -13.01
CA LEU A 31 6.51 2.19 -13.93
C LEU A 31 7.95 1.98 -13.49
N TYR A 32 8.64 3.06 -13.14
CA TYR A 32 10.05 2.98 -12.74
C TYR A 32 10.23 2.18 -11.45
N LYS A 33 9.41 2.44 -10.43
CA LYS A 33 9.48 1.72 -9.17
C LYS A 33 9.10 0.24 -9.31
N LEU A 34 8.10 -0.09 -10.12
CA LEU A 34 7.76 -1.48 -10.43
C LEU A 34 8.86 -2.18 -11.24
N SER A 35 9.54 -1.45 -12.13
CA SER A 35 10.68 -1.97 -12.88
C SER A 35 11.85 -2.32 -11.96
N LEU A 36 12.16 -1.46 -10.99
CA LEU A 36 13.15 -1.74 -9.95
C LEU A 36 12.73 -2.93 -9.08
N ALA A 37 11.47 -2.96 -8.62
CA ALA A 37 10.96 -4.08 -7.83
C ALA A 37 11.06 -5.41 -8.59
N ASN A 38 10.77 -5.40 -9.89
CA ASN A 38 10.90 -6.59 -10.73
C ASN A 38 12.37 -6.99 -10.94
N HIS A 39 13.27 -6.03 -11.12
CA HIS A 39 14.70 -6.28 -11.25
C HIS A 39 15.29 -6.94 -10.00
N TYR A 40 14.84 -6.52 -8.80
CA TYR A 40 15.31 -7.05 -7.52
C TYR A 40 14.43 -8.15 -6.93
N ARG A 41 13.47 -8.71 -7.69
CA ARG A 41 12.47 -9.67 -7.19
C ARG A 41 13.09 -10.82 -6.39
N ASP A 42 14.18 -11.37 -6.90
CA ASP A 42 14.85 -12.56 -6.34
C ASP A 42 16.16 -12.19 -5.61
N CYS A 43 16.33 -10.91 -5.26
CA CYS A 43 17.53 -10.37 -4.64
C CYS A 43 17.25 -9.91 -3.21
N VAL A 44 18.20 -10.15 -2.31
CA VAL A 44 18.24 -9.45 -1.02
C VAL A 44 18.81 -8.05 -1.25
N ILE A 45 18.07 -7.03 -0.81
CA ILE A 45 18.48 -5.63 -0.90
C ILE A 45 18.70 -5.02 0.47
N TRP A 46 19.63 -4.07 0.55
CA TRP A 46 19.87 -3.24 1.73
C TRP A 46 19.59 -1.78 1.40
N LEU A 47 18.93 -1.08 2.32
CA LEU A 47 18.59 0.34 2.17
C LEU A 47 19.47 1.17 3.12
N PRO A 48 20.64 1.67 2.67
CA PRO A 48 21.46 2.55 3.49
C PRO A 48 20.68 3.81 3.87
N GLN A 49 20.91 4.33 5.08
CA GLN A 49 20.18 5.46 5.64
C GLN A 49 21.02 6.73 5.64
N ASN A 50 20.39 7.87 5.41
CA ASN A 50 20.93 9.21 5.60
C ASN A 50 20.10 9.98 6.64
N MET A 51 20.58 11.12 7.12
CA MET A 51 19.94 11.89 8.19
C MET A 51 19.74 13.36 7.79
N ASP A 52 18.58 13.93 8.09
CA ASP A 52 18.35 15.38 7.95
C ASP A 52 18.94 16.19 9.13
N PHE A 53 18.92 17.52 9.02
CA PHE A 53 19.44 18.42 10.05
C PHE A 53 18.75 18.32 11.41
N ARG A 54 17.60 17.63 11.50
CA ARG A 54 16.82 17.42 12.74
C ARG A 54 17.05 16.03 13.33
N GLY A 55 17.83 15.19 12.66
CA GLY A 55 18.10 13.83 13.10
C GLY A 55 17.16 12.77 12.55
N ARG A 56 16.22 13.10 11.63
CA ARG A 56 15.35 12.08 11.03
C ARG A 56 16.09 11.31 9.95
N THR A 57 15.89 10.00 9.93
CA THR A 57 16.53 9.11 8.96
C THR A 57 15.66 8.85 7.74
N TYR A 58 16.30 8.75 6.58
CA TYR A 58 15.66 8.44 5.31
C TYR A 58 16.53 7.47 4.51
N PRO A 59 15.95 6.52 3.77
CA PRO A 59 16.69 5.71 2.82
C PRO A 59 17.40 6.58 1.78
N VAL A 60 18.67 6.26 1.49
CA VAL A 60 19.44 6.93 0.43
C VAL A 60 18.86 6.63 -0.96
N PRO A 61 18.49 5.38 -1.32
CA PRO A 61 17.81 5.12 -2.60
C PRO A 61 16.43 5.78 -2.58
N PRO A 62 16.06 6.64 -3.55
CA PRO A 62 14.84 7.45 -3.43
C PRO A 62 13.58 6.78 -3.99
N HIS A 63 13.70 5.67 -4.71
CA HIS A 63 12.59 5.12 -5.52
C HIS A 63 11.87 3.95 -4.85
N LEU A 64 12.57 2.84 -4.59
CA LEU A 64 11.98 1.64 -3.97
C LEU A 64 12.41 1.57 -2.51
N THR A 65 11.52 2.01 -1.61
CA THR A 65 11.81 2.08 -0.17
C THR A 65 10.59 1.76 0.68
N HIS A 66 10.83 1.43 1.95
CA HIS A 66 9.76 1.22 2.95
C HIS A 66 9.08 2.52 3.42
N VAL A 67 9.60 3.70 3.03
CA VAL A 67 9.03 5.03 3.36
C VAL A 67 8.16 5.56 2.19
N SER A 68 7.85 4.70 1.22
CA SER A 68 7.07 5.05 0.03
C SER A 68 5.57 4.79 0.23
N ALA A 69 4.79 5.02 -0.83
CA ALA A 69 3.35 4.76 -0.84
C ALA A 69 3.01 3.29 -0.55
N ASP A 70 1.77 3.03 -0.14
CA ASP A 70 1.21 1.72 0.21
C ASP A 70 1.66 0.57 -0.71
N VAL A 71 1.50 0.73 -2.03
CA VAL A 71 1.94 -0.26 -3.05
C VAL A 71 3.38 -0.70 -2.82
N PHE A 72 4.31 0.24 -2.64
CA PHE A 72 5.73 -0.06 -2.54
C PHE A 72 6.13 -0.59 -1.16
N ARG A 73 5.38 -0.22 -0.11
CA ARG A 73 5.52 -0.85 1.21
C ARG A 73 5.09 -2.32 1.15
N SER A 74 3.99 -2.63 0.47
CA SER A 74 3.45 -3.99 0.35
C SER A 74 4.34 -4.95 -0.47
N ILE A 75 5.16 -4.41 -1.37
CA ILE A 75 6.08 -5.21 -2.19
C ILE A 75 7.32 -5.62 -1.39
N LEU A 76 7.68 -4.87 -0.36
CA LEU A 76 8.87 -5.11 0.45
C LEU A 76 8.53 -6.00 1.65
N CYS A 77 9.36 -7.01 1.88
CA CYS A 77 9.31 -7.84 3.07
C CYS A 77 10.71 -7.95 3.70
N PHE A 78 10.78 -8.39 4.95
CA PHE A 78 12.07 -8.69 5.57
C PHE A 78 12.71 -9.92 4.90
N ALA A 79 13.95 -9.77 4.43
CA ALA A 79 14.70 -10.87 3.82
C ALA A 79 14.93 -12.06 4.78
N HIS A 80 15.01 -11.79 6.08
CA HIS A 80 15.15 -12.80 7.12
C HIS A 80 13.80 -13.04 7.81
N GLY A 81 13.14 -14.14 7.45
CA GLY A 81 11.96 -14.62 8.15
C GLY A 81 12.27 -15.06 9.59
N LYS A 82 11.28 -14.95 10.47
CA LYS A 82 11.33 -15.48 11.85
C LYS A 82 10.14 -16.37 12.11
N LYS A 83 10.33 -17.43 12.91
CA LYS A 83 9.23 -18.28 13.38
C LYS A 83 8.28 -17.46 14.24
N LEU A 84 6.97 -17.61 14.03
CA LEU A 84 5.93 -16.81 14.71
C LEU A 84 5.90 -17.00 16.24
N GLY A 85 6.25 -18.18 16.73
CA GLY A 85 6.11 -18.50 18.14
C GLY A 85 4.64 -18.52 18.59
N LYS A 86 4.41 -18.35 19.90
CA LYS A 86 3.06 -18.46 20.49
C LYS A 86 2.15 -17.27 20.13
N GLU A 87 2.72 -16.08 19.99
CA GLU A 87 1.97 -14.83 19.81
C GLU A 87 2.07 -14.22 18.41
N GLY A 88 2.94 -14.75 17.53
CA GLY A 88 3.14 -14.13 16.21
C GLY A 88 1.86 -14.05 15.38
N ILE A 89 1.02 -15.09 15.42
CA ILE A 89 -0.26 -15.08 14.70
C ILE A 89 -1.24 -14.03 15.25
N PHE A 90 -1.23 -13.80 16.57
CA PHE A 90 -2.03 -12.75 17.20
C PHE A 90 -1.63 -11.37 16.67
N TRP A 91 -0.32 -11.11 16.57
CA TRP A 91 0.19 -9.84 16.07
C TRP A 91 -0.08 -9.64 14.59
N LEU A 92 -0.03 -10.71 13.78
CA LEU A 92 -0.39 -10.65 12.36
C LEU A 92 -1.88 -10.35 12.15
N LYS A 93 -2.78 -11.01 12.89
CA LYS A 93 -4.22 -10.71 12.86
C LYS A 93 -4.51 -9.26 13.24
N LEU A 94 -3.90 -8.78 14.33
CA LEU A 94 -4.01 -7.39 14.73
C LEU A 94 -3.47 -6.43 13.67
N HIS A 95 -2.36 -6.78 13.01
CA HIS A 95 -1.76 -5.99 11.94
C HIS A 95 -2.70 -5.85 10.74
N VAL A 96 -3.34 -6.93 10.28
CA VAL A 96 -4.36 -6.88 9.22
C VAL A 96 -5.46 -5.89 9.60
N VAL A 97 -6.04 -6.01 10.80
CA VAL A 97 -7.12 -5.12 11.25
C VAL A 97 -6.66 -3.66 11.34
N ASN A 98 -5.43 -3.41 11.78
CA ASN A 98 -4.89 -2.04 11.83
C ASN A 98 -4.79 -1.41 10.43
N LEU A 99 -4.38 -2.17 9.42
CA LEU A 99 -4.28 -1.72 8.03
C LEU A 99 -5.65 -1.40 7.42
N THR A 100 -6.73 -2.06 7.89
CA THR A 100 -8.10 -1.72 7.45
C THR A 100 -8.52 -0.30 7.79
N GLY A 101 -7.98 0.27 8.87
CA GLY A 101 -8.42 1.56 9.41
C GLY A 101 -9.80 1.57 10.09
N LYS A 102 -10.58 0.49 10.00
CA LYS A 102 -11.98 0.41 10.49
C LYS A 102 -12.09 0.45 12.03
N MET A 103 -11.05 0.02 12.75
CA MET A 103 -11.07 -0.17 14.21
C MET A 103 -10.07 0.72 15.00
N LYS A 104 -9.61 1.84 14.43
CA LYS A 104 -8.55 2.71 15.00
C LYS A 104 -8.79 3.15 16.46
N LYS A 105 -10.04 3.31 16.89
CA LYS A 105 -10.43 3.78 18.23
C LYS A 105 -10.83 2.66 19.21
N LYS A 106 -10.72 1.41 18.79
CA LYS A 106 -11.13 0.24 19.58
C LYS A 106 -9.93 -0.39 20.29
N SER A 107 -10.19 -1.15 21.34
CA SER A 107 -9.17 -1.90 22.09
C SER A 107 -8.53 -3.00 21.22
N ILE A 108 -7.43 -3.58 21.70
CA ILE A 108 -6.77 -4.69 21.01
C ILE A 108 -7.69 -5.91 20.97
N GLU A 109 -8.40 -6.18 22.06
CA GLU A 109 -9.33 -7.31 22.18
C GLU A 109 -10.48 -7.18 21.18
N ASP A 110 -11.06 -5.99 21.03
CA ASP A 110 -12.13 -5.74 20.06
C ASP A 110 -11.66 -5.87 18.62
N ARG A 111 -10.43 -5.43 18.32
CA ARG A 111 -9.81 -5.60 17.00
C ARG A 111 -9.63 -7.07 16.65
N LEU A 112 -9.24 -7.89 17.61
CA LEU A 112 -9.05 -9.33 17.38
C LEU A 112 -10.37 -10.05 17.19
N LYS A 113 -11.40 -9.73 18.00
CA LYS A 113 -12.75 -10.26 17.78
C LYS A 113 -13.25 -9.92 16.38
N PHE A 114 -13.09 -8.66 15.97
CA PHE A 114 -13.42 -8.23 14.62
C PHE A 114 -12.61 -8.99 13.56
N CYS A 115 -11.32 -9.26 13.80
CA CYS A 115 -10.52 -10.10 12.90
C CYS A 115 -11.12 -11.49 12.72
N GLU A 116 -11.57 -12.14 13.79
CA GLU A 116 -12.21 -13.47 13.72
C GLU A 116 -13.51 -13.43 12.92
N GLU A 117 -14.30 -12.36 13.04
CA GLU A 117 -15.56 -12.15 12.30
C GLU A 117 -15.35 -12.01 10.79
N ILE A 118 -14.18 -11.51 10.35
CA ILE A 118 -13.87 -11.25 8.93
C ILE A 118 -12.88 -12.27 8.34
N MET A 119 -12.62 -13.40 9.00
CA MET A 119 -11.62 -14.38 8.55
C MET A 119 -11.91 -14.92 7.14
N GLU A 120 -13.18 -15.09 6.77
CA GLU A 120 -13.55 -15.52 5.42
C GLU A 120 -13.15 -14.51 4.35
N GLU A 121 -13.31 -13.21 4.62
CA GLU A 121 -12.90 -12.13 3.72
C GLU A 121 -11.38 -12.04 3.60
N ILE A 122 -10.65 -12.31 4.69
CA ILE A 122 -9.18 -12.38 4.70
C ILE A 122 -8.71 -13.51 3.78
N PHE A 123 -9.28 -14.71 3.94
CA PHE A 123 -8.93 -15.87 3.13
C PHE A 123 -9.30 -15.69 1.66
N ASP A 124 -10.48 -15.14 1.36
CA ASP A 124 -10.86 -14.84 -0.02
C ASP A 124 -9.92 -13.79 -0.65
N SER A 125 -9.60 -12.72 0.08
CA SER A 125 -8.66 -11.69 -0.38
C SER A 125 -7.29 -12.25 -0.69
N ALA A 126 -6.78 -13.18 0.13
CA ALA A 126 -5.49 -13.82 -0.10
C ALA A 126 -5.49 -14.74 -1.33
N LYS A 127 -6.57 -15.53 -1.50
CA LYS A 127 -6.68 -16.56 -2.55
C LYS A 127 -7.12 -16.02 -3.91
N ASN A 128 -8.11 -15.13 -3.93
CA ASN A 128 -8.75 -14.60 -5.14
C ASN A 128 -8.69 -13.06 -5.20
N PRO A 129 -7.51 -12.42 -5.12
CA PRO A 129 -7.38 -10.98 -4.89
C PRO A 129 -8.08 -10.09 -5.94
N LEU A 130 -8.22 -10.56 -7.18
CA LEU A 130 -8.82 -9.80 -8.29
C LEU A 130 -10.18 -10.32 -8.75
N ASN A 131 -10.57 -11.53 -8.34
CA ASN A 131 -11.78 -12.21 -8.83
C ASN A 131 -12.78 -12.58 -7.72
N GLY A 132 -12.37 -12.49 -6.45
CA GLY A 132 -13.24 -12.67 -5.29
C GLY A 132 -13.94 -11.36 -4.89
N ASN A 133 -14.21 -11.22 -3.60
CA ASN A 133 -14.93 -10.10 -3.01
C ASN A 133 -14.13 -8.80 -3.01
N LYS A 134 -12.79 -8.88 -3.13
CA LYS A 134 -11.87 -7.73 -3.12
C LYS A 134 -11.97 -6.88 -1.85
N TRP A 135 -12.34 -7.50 -0.73
CA TRP A 135 -12.50 -6.83 0.56
C TRP A 135 -11.26 -6.00 0.95
N TRP A 136 -10.06 -6.50 0.67
CA TRP A 136 -8.80 -5.79 0.90
C TRP A 136 -8.74 -4.39 0.26
N ALA A 137 -9.41 -4.17 -0.88
CA ALA A 137 -9.38 -2.91 -1.61
C ALA A 137 -10.17 -1.78 -0.94
N GLU A 138 -11.02 -2.11 0.05
CA GLU A 138 -11.79 -1.15 0.83
C GLU A 138 -11.04 -0.57 2.03
N SER A 139 -9.82 -1.05 2.30
CA SER A 139 -9.03 -0.61 3.45
C SER A 139 -8.32 0.73 3.20
N ASP A 140 -7.91 1.38 4.30
CA ASP A 140 -7.08 2.60 4.24
C ASP A 140 -5.73 2.34 3.54
N GLU A 141 -5.17 1.14 3.71
CA GLU A 141 -3.88 0.71 3.15
C GLU A 141 -4.08 -0.61 2.38
N PRO A 142 -4.64 -0.55 1.15
CA PRO A 142 -5.14 -1.72 0.43
C PRO A 142 -4.08 -2.77 0.12
N TRP A 143 -2.95 -2.37 -0.45
CA TRP A 143 -1.93 -3.32 -0.86
C TRP A 143 -1.22 -3.95 0.33
N GLN A 144 -0.95 -3.18 1.39
CA GLN A 144 -0.45 -3.75 2.64
C GLN A 144 -1.47 -4.70 3.28
N THR A 145 -2.77 -4.37 3.26
CA THR A 145 -3.82 -5.27 3.77
C THR A 145 -3.82 -6.58 2.99
N LEU A 146 -3.73 -6.52 1.66
CA LEU A 146 -3.64 -7.73 0.84
C LEU A 146 -2.40 -8.57 1.14
N ALA A 147 -1.23 -7.94 1.31
CA ALA A 147 -0.01 -8.63 1.71
C ALA A 147 -0.17 -9.31 3.07
N ALA A 148 -0.74 -8.60 4.05
CA ALA A 148 -0.99 -9.13 5.38
C ALA A 148 -2.06 -10.24 5.40
N CYS A 149 -3.08 -10.19 4.54
CA CYS A 149 -4.03 -11.28 4.35
C CYS A 149 -3.33 -12.56 3.90
N LYS A 150 -2.35 -12.45 2.99
CA LYS A 150 -1.54 -13.59 2.54
C LYS A 150 -0.63 -14.15 3.64
N ASP A 151 -0.13 -13.31 4.55
CA ASP A 151 0.68 -13.77 5.67
C ASP A 151 -0.14 -14.52 6.75
N VAL A 152 -1.45 -14.22 6.86
CA VAL A 152 -2.36 -14.87 7.81
C VAL A 152 -2.98 -16.17 7.27
N SER A 153 -3.00 -16.35 5.94
CA SER A 153 -3.64 -17.48 5.25
C SER A 153 -2.72 -18.68 5.09
#